data_AF-A0A3M1MAG0-F1
#
_entry.id   AF-A0A3M1MAG0-F1
#
_cell.length_a   1.000
_cell.length_b   1.000
_cell.length_c   1.000
_cell.angle_alpha   90.00
_cell.angle_beta   90.00
_cell.angle_gamma   90.00
#
_symmetry.space_group_name_H-M   'P 1'
#
loop_
_entity.id
_entity.type
_entity.pdbx_description
1 polymer ?
#
loop_
_entity_poly.entity_id
_entity_poly.type
_entity_poly.pdbx_seq_one_letter_code
_entity_poly.pdbx_strand_id
1 'polypeptide(L)'
;MKATLLATTLALLLPAAAGAEERTATLEVTGLYCASCPYIAAQAITSIPSADIVGGYYDPQAQLAHFVVRYDDAKATLDQLIAAPAQYGYPARRIEDEAPANNS
;
A
#
# COMPACT_ATOMS: atom_id res chain seq x y z
N MET A 1 49.61 -29.20 33.65
CA MET A 1 48.36 -29.68 33.01
C MET A 1 47.65 -28.44 32.48
N LYS A 2 47.52 -28.32 31.15
CA LYS A 2 47.14 -27.06 30.47
C LYS A 2 45.62 -27.01 30.37
N ALA A 3 44.99 -26.10 31.09
CA ALA A 3 43.54 -25.86 31.02
C ALA A 3 43.24 -25.01 29.78
N THR A 4 42.83 -25.67 28.69
CA THR A 4 42.25 -25.01 27.53
C THR A 4 40.77 -24.76 27.78
N LEU A 5 40.44 -23.53 28.18
CA LEU A 5 39.07 -23.01 28.20
C LEU A 5 38.68 -22.65 26.76
N LEU A 6 37.84 -23.48 26.12
CA LEU A 6 37.17 -23.11 24.86
C LEU A 6 36.03 -22.13 25.20
N ALA A 7 36.24 -20.84 24.89
CA ALA A 7 35.18 -19.84 24.92
C ALA A 7 34.35 -19.95 23.63
N THR A 8 33.18 -20.58 23.71
CA THR A 8 32.19 -20.56 22.62
C THR A 8 31.47 -19.21 22.62
N THR A 9 31.82 -18.33 21.69
CA THR A 9 31.06 -17.10 21.42
C THR A 9 29.77 -17.45 20.71
N LEU A 10 28.66 -17.48 21.45
CA LEU A 10 27.31 -17.62 20.92
C LEU A 10 26.92 -16.30 20.23
N ALA A 11 27.04 -16.25 18.90
CA ALA A 11 26.58 -15.11 18.11
C ALA A 11 25.04 -15.08 18.11
N LEU A 12 24.46 -14.11 18.81
CA LEU A 12 23.03 -13.87 18.86
C LEU A 12 22.59 -13.23 17.52
N LEU A 13 22.00 -14.00 16.61
CA LEU A 13 21.29 -13.43 15.47
C LEU A 13 20.01 -12.77 15.98
N LEU A 14 20.02 -11.44 16.09
CA LEU A 14 18.80 -10.66 16.32
C LEU A 14 17.94 -10.73 15.05
N PRO A 15 16.68 -11.19 15.12
CA PRO A 15 15.75 -11.03 14.00
C PRO A 15 15.52 -9.53 13.81
N ALA A 16 15.79 -9.02 12.61
CA ALA A 16 15.34 -7.70 12.21
C ALA A 16 13.81 -7.73 12.25
N ALA A 17 13.21 -7.05 13.23
CA ALA A 17 11.78 -6.83 13.25
C ALA A 17 11.44 -6.02 11.99
N ALA A 18 10.83 -6.66 11.00
CA ALA A 18 10.12 -5.95 9.94
C ALA A 18 8.96 -5.23 10.64
N GLY A 19 9.19 -3.97 11.00
CA GLY A 19 8.21 -3.15 11.69
C GLY A 19 7.03 -2.91 10.77
N ALA A 20 5.84 -3.28 11.25
CA ALA A 20 4.58 -2.79 10.74
C ALA A 20 4.63 -1.26 10.70
N GLU A 21 4.71 -0.67 9.52
CA GLU A 21 4.80 0.77 9.32
C GLU A 21 3.55 1.27 8.59
N GLU A 22 3.06 2.45 8.98
CA GLU A 22 2.04 3.12 8.19
C GLU A 22 2.63 3.52 6.83
N ARG A 23 2.01 3.04 5.76
CA ARG A 23 2.39 3.36 4.38
C ARG A 23 1.31 4.19 3.72
N THR A 24 1.73 4.94 2.71
CA THR A 24 0.82 5.64 1.80
C THR A 24 1.10 5.20 0.37
N ALA A 25 0.06 4.98 -0.41
CA ALA A 25 0.14 4.71 -1.84
C ALA A 25 -0.96 5.45 -2.60
N THR A 26 -0.63 5.95 -3.78
CA THR A 26 -1.60 6.55 -4.69
C THR A 26 -2.06 5.52 -5.72
N LEU A 27 -3.37 5.30 -5.78
CA LEU A 27 -4.01 4.36 -6.72
C LEU A 27 -4.78 5.12 -7.77
N GLU A 28 -4.45 4.93 -9.05
CA GLU A 28 -5.35 5.31 -10.13
C GLU A 28 -6.37 4.20 -10.37
N VAL A 29 -7.64 4.54 -10.25
CA VAL A 29 -8.79 3.65 -10.48
C VAL A 29 -9.57 4.14 -11.69
N THR A 30 -9.83 3.24 -12.63
CA THR A 30 -10.50 3.54 -13.90
C THR A 30 -11.86 2.83 -14.00
N GLY A 31 -12.62 3.10 -15.05
CA GLY A 31 -13.91 2.46 -15.31
C GLY A 31 -15.09 3.09 -14.56
N LEU A 32 -14.95 4.35 -14.14
CA LEU A 32 -15.93 5.04 -13.29
C LEU A 32 -17.09 5.67 -14.09
N TYR A 33 -17.76 4.88 -14.92
CA TYR A 33 -18.75 5.36 -15.91
C TYR A 33 -20.13 5.75 -15.36
N CYS A 34 -20.31 5.70 -14.05
CA CYS A 34 -21.60 5.96 -13.41
C CYS A 34 -21.44 6.88 -12.20
N ALA A 35 -22.50 7.61 -11.85
CA ALA A 35 -22.45 8.60 -10.77
C ALA A 35 -22.02 8.01 -9.40
N SER A 36 -22.36 6.75 -9.14
CA SER A 36 -21.99 6.04 -7.91
C SER A 36 -20.68 5.27 -8.00
N CYS A 37 -20.11 5.11 -9.20
CA CYS A 37 -18.94 4.26 -9.44
C CYS A 37 -17.73 4.69 -8.60
N PRO A 38 -17.36 5.99 -8.49
CA PRO A 38 -16.24 6.42 -7.65
C PRO A 38 -16.43 6.06 -6.18
N TYR A 39 -17.66 6.15 -5.67
CA TYR A 39 -17.98 5.81 -4.29
C TYR A 39 -17.87 4.31 -4.02
N ILE A 40 -18.32 3.45 -4.95
CA ILE A 40 -18.20 2.00 -4.81
C ILE A 40 -16.72 1.58 -4.86
N ALA A 41 -15.93 2.17 -5.76
CA ALA A 41 -14.49 1.93 -5.83
C ALA A 41 -13.78 2.33 -4.53
N ALA A 42 -14.11 3.51 -3.98
CA ALA A 42 -13.58 3.97 -2.70
C ALA A 42 -13.96 3.04 -1.54
N GLN A 43 -15.22 2.59 -1.48
CA GLN A 43 -15.67 1.62 -0.48
C GLN A 43 -14.97 0.26 -0.60
N ALA A 44 -14.70 -0.21 -1.82
CA ALA A 44 -13.95 -1.44 -2.01
C ALA A 44 -12.57 -1.33 -1.36
N ILE A 45 -11.87 -0.22 -1.56
CA ILE A 45 -10.56 0.06 -0.96
C ILE A 45 -10.67 0.14 0.57
N THR A 46 -11.59 0.93 1.12
CA THR A 46 -11.73 1.15 2.57
C THR A 46 -12.40 -0.01 3.32
N SER A 47 -12.91 -1.02 2.60
CA SER A 47 -13.37 -2.28 3.20
C SER A 47 -12.22 -3.14 3.74
N ILE A 48 -10.98 -2.89 3.26
CA ILE A 48 -9.78 -3.57 3.76
C ILE A 48 -9.44 -3.00 5.14
N PRO A 49 -9.31 -3.85 6.19
CA PRO A 49 -8.93 -3.38 7.51
C PRO A 49 -7.62 -2.60 7.48
N SER A 50 -7.56 -1.48 8.22
CA SER A 50 -6.47 -0.49 8.25
C SER A 50 -6.32 0.44 7.05
N ALA A 51 -7.04 0.23 5.95
CA ALA A 51 -7.00 1.11 4.79
C ALA A 51 -7.92 2.32 4.96
N ASP A 52 -7.39 3.51 4.72
CA ASP A 52 -8.12 4.78 4.77
C ASP A 52 -7.74 5.66 3.56
N ILE A 53 -8.73 6.30 2.94
CA ILE A 53 -8.50 7.23 1.83
C ILE A 53 -8.32 8.62 2.44
N VAL A 54 -7.09 9.10 2.43
CA VAL A 54 -6.68 10.36 3.08
C VAL A 54 -6.63 11.55 2.12
N GLY A 55 -6.85 11.29 0.83
CA GLY A 55 -6.85 12.29 -0.21
C GLY A 55 -7.10 11.67 -1.58
N GLY A 56 -7.13 12.51 -2.60
CA GLY A 56 -7.35 12.07 -3.97
C GLY A 56 -7.99 13.13 -4.85
N TYR A 57 -8.22 12.76 -6.11
CA TYR A 57 -9.03 13.53 -7.03
C TYR A 57 -9.88 12.60 -7.89
N TYR A 58 -10.97 13.13 -8.44
CA TYR A 58 -11.81 12.43 -9.40
C TYR A 58 -11.89 13.25 -10.70
N ASP A 59 -11.62 12.61 -11.83
CA ASP A 59 -11.81 13.17 -13.16
C ASP A 59 -13.01 12.49 -13.85
N PRO A 60 -14.18 13.15 -13.86
CA PRO A 60 -15.38 12.61 -14.48
C PRO A 60 -15.33 12.64 -16.01
N GLN A 61 -14.41 13.35 -16.65
CA GLN A 61 -14.24 13.29 -18.11
C GLN A 61 -13.41 12.06 -18.48
N ALA A 62 -12.32 11.83 -17.76
CA ALA A 62 -11.44 10.66 -17.95
C ALA A 62 -11.98 9.35 -17.35
N GLN A 63 -13.09 9.41 -16.59
CA GLN A 63 -13.72 8.23 -15.96
C GLN A 63 -12.78 7.50 -15.00
N LEU A 64 -11.97 8.26 -14.26
CA LEU A 64 -10.95 7.75 -13.34
C LEU A 64 -10.84 8.61 -12.08
N ALA A 65 -10.33 8.01 -11.00
CA ALA A 65 -10.02 8.68 -9.75
C ALA A 65 -8.62 8.28 -9.27
N HIS A 66 -7.92 9.21 -8.62
CA HIS A 66 -6.72 8.90 -7.84
C HIS A 66 -7.09 8.88 -6.38
N PHE A 67 -6.81 7.79 -5.67
CA PHE A 67 -7.01 7.68 -4.23
C PHE A 67 -5.66 7.57 -3.53
N VAL A 68 -5.40 8.49 -2.61
CA VAL A 68 -4.25 8.41 -1.70
C VAL A 68 -4.68 7.58 -0.50
N VAL A 69 -4.14 6.37 -0.41
CA VAL A 69 -4.54 5.37 0.58
C VAL A 69 -3.45 5.22 1.61
N ARG A 70 -3.78 5.47 2.89
CA ARG A 70 -2.94 5.12 4.04
C ARG A 70 -3.34 3.75 4.55
N TYR A 71 -2.36 2.90 4.87
CA TYR A 71 -2.59 1.55 5.38
C TYR A 71 -1.44 1.06 6.24
N ASP A 72 -1.71 0.08 7.10
CA ASP A 72 -0.70 -0.62 7.91
C ASP A 72 -0.19 -1.82 7.09
N ASP A 73 1.10 -1.82 6.72
CA ASP A 73 1.68 -2.84 5.84
C ASP A 73 1.83 -4.23 6.49
N ALA A 74 1.58 -4.35 7.81
CA ALA A 74 1.42 -5.64 8.47
C ALA A 74 -0.01 -6.18 8.43
N LYS A 75 -1.01 -5.36 8.07
CA LYS A 75 -2.43 -5.73 8.00
C LYS A 75 -2.99 -5.79 6.59
N ALA A 76 -2.43 -5.00 5.68
CA ALA A 76 -2.85 -4.91 4.29
C ALA A 76 -1.64 -4.80 3.36
N THR A 77 -1.79 -5.29 2.15
CA THR A 77 -0.78 -5.20 1.09
C THR A 77 -1.27 -4.30 -0.04
N LEU A 78 -0.34 -3.67 -0.76
CA LEU A 78 -0.66 -2.86 -1.92
C LEU A 78 -1.48 -3.64 -2.97
N ASP A 79 -1.15 -4.91 -3.20
CA ASP A 79 -1.87 -5.76 -4.15
C ASP A 79 -3.33 -6.00 -3.73
N GLN A 80 -3.61 -6.13 -2.43
CA GLN A 80 -4.98 -6.21 -1.93
C GLN A 80 -5.74 -4.91 -2.21
N LEU A 81 -5.12 -3.76 -1.97
CA LEU A 81 -5.73 -2.45 -2.23
C LEU A 81 -6.01 -2.23 -3.73
N ILE A 82 -5.13 -2.70 -4.61
CA ILE A 82 -5.31 -2.67 -6.07
C ILE A 82 -6.42 -3.64 -6.51
N ALA A 83 -6.45 -4.84 -5.96
CA ALA A 83 -7.39 -5.87 -6.35
C ALA A 83 -8.83 -5.60 -5.88
N ALA A 84 -9.02 -4.93 -4.74
CA ALA A 84 -10.32 -4.68 -4.16
C ALA A 84 -11.31 -3.96 -5.10
N PRO A 85 -10.99 -2.79 -5.68
CA PRO A 85 -11.90 -2.13 -6.63
C PRO A 85 -12.06 -2.94 -7.94
N ALA A 86 -11.06 -3.73 -8.35
CA ALA A 86 -11.14 -4.55 -9.55
C ALA A 86 -12.18 -5.67 -9.46
N GLN A 87 -12.47 -6.18 -8.25
CA GLN A 87 -13.57 -7.16 -8.01
C GLN A 87 -14.95 -6.60 -8.36
N TYR A 88 -15.10 -5.28 -8.39
CA TYR A 88 -16.34 -4.58 -8.74
C TYR A 88 -16.30 -4.01 -10.16
N GLY A 89 -15.28 -4.34 -10.96
CA GLY A 89 -15.12 -3.86 -12.33
C GLY A 89 -14.42 -2.51 -12.45
N TYR A 90 -13.68 -2.08 -11.43
CA TYR A 90 -12.89 -0.85 -11.44
C TYR A 90 -11.38 -1.18 -11.39
N PRO A 91 -10.71 -1.37 -12.55
CA PRO A 91 -9.29 -1.66 -12.58
C PRO A 91 -8.49 -0.56 -11.91
N ALA A 92 -7.55 -0.95 -11.04
CA ALA A 92 -6.67 -0.03 -10.35
C ALA A 92 -5.20 -0.34 -10.65
N ARG A 93 -4.34 0.67 -10.52
CA ARG A 93 -2.89 0.49 -10.46
C ARG A 93 -2.28 1.49 -9.48
N ARG A 94 -1.13 1.15 -8.91
CA ARG A 94 -0.30 2.16 -8.24
C ARG A 94 0.23 3.13 -9.28
N ILE A 95 0.24 4.39 -8.92
CA ILE A 95 1.08 5.39 -9.57
C ILE A 95 2.08 5.86 -8.51
N GLU A 96 3.36 5.89 -8.85
CA GLU A 96 4.32 6.67 -8.09
C GLU A 96 3.85 8.12 -8.13
N ASP A 97 3.68 8.75 -6.96
CA ASP A 97 3.73 10.20 -6.92
C ASP A 97 5.07 10.57 -7.56
N GLU A 98 5.05 11.40 -8.61
CA GLU A 98 6.27 11.89 -9.24
C GLU A 98 7.18 12.45 -8.14
N ALA A 99 8.17 11.66 -7.71
CA ALA A 99 9.22 12.11 -6.84
C ALA A 99 9.92 13.25 -7.59
N PRO A 100 10.26 14.38 -6.94
CA PRO A 100 10.94 15.46 -7.64
C PRO A 100 12.18 14.87 -8.32
N ALA A 101 12.23 14.99 -9.65
CA ALA A 101 13.34 14.53 -10.46
C ALA A 101 14.64 15.07 -9.86
N ASN A 102 15.41 14.20 -9.20
CA ASN A 102 16.74 14.55 -8.72
C ASN A 102 17.68 14.46 -9.93
N ASN A 103 17.83 15.57 -10.61
CA ASN A 103 18.84 15.81 -11.62
C ASN A 103 20.22 15.87 -10.96
N SER A 104 20.90 14.72 -10.91
CA SER A 104 22.35 14.63 -10.70
C SER A 104 23.13 15.19 -11.89
#